data_AF-A0A178A905-F1
#
_entry.id   AF-A0A178A905-F1
#
_cell.length_a   1.000
_cell.length_b   1.000
_cell.length_c   1.000
_cell.angle_alpha   90.00
_cell.angle_beta   90.00
_cell.angle_gamma   90.00
#
_symmetry.space_group_name_H-M   'P 1'
#
loop_
_entity.id
_entity.type
_entity.pdbx_description
1 polymer ?
#
loop_
_entity_poly.entity_id
_entity_poly.type
_entity_poly.pdbx_seq_one_letter_code
_entity_poly.pdbx_strand_id
1 'polypeptide(L)'
;VFRPALFKLESLKHVEDNILVKRKQYFAKLPQTAAQDYKIMFILLSSAFSTSISNTGPEHKVWPFDFGAGIDGQRELRKGTSWLSWYILAQGPDLFWQQWWSLPHDDPATRNYIRDRAIEAFANTPEKLSDHQRPLARNFQEFVNVCARLSSEFDQSNPVRYFSQYAEHRLRRREAGLPPATEILGHVPFMVNFRCPEEIVKRHEAVEQERNISRVSQPR
;
A
#
# COMPACT_ATOMS: atom_id res chain seq x y z
N VAL A 1 12.26 -38.20 -14.73
CA VAL A 1 11.71 -37.25 -15.72
C VAL A 1 11.91 -35.83 -15.19
N PHE A 2 12.85 -35.08 -15.76
CA PHE A 2 13.12 -33.69 -15.39
C PHE A 2 12.00 -32.78 -15.92
N ARG A 3 11.47 -31.88 -15.09
CA ARG A 3 10.42 -30.92 -15.48
C ARG A 3 10.98 -29.49 -15.37
N PRO A 4 11.47 -28.90 -16.47
CA PRO A 4 12.14 -27.60 -16.47
C PRO A 4 11.33 -26.47 -15.83
N ALA A 5 10.01 -26.46 -16.00
CA ALA A 5 9.13 -25.44 -15.43
C ALA A 5 9.06 -25.51 -13.89
N LEU A 6 9.09 -26.71 -13.31
CA LEU A 6 9.14 -26.89 -11.85
C LEU A 6 10.49 -26.42 -11.30
N PHE A 7 11.58 -26.78 -11.98
CA PHE A 7 12.92 -26.32 -11.59
C PHE A 7 13.03 -24.79 -11.65
N LYS A 8 12.49 -24.15 -12.69
CA LYS A 8 12.46 -22.68 -12.81
C LYS A 8 11.66 -22.04 -11.68
N LEU A 9 10.48 -22.58 -11.34
CA LEU A 9 9.67 -22.06 -10.24
C LEU A 9 10.37 -22.18 -8.89
N GLU A 10 10.96 -23.35 -8.58
CA GLU A 10 11.68 -23.57 -7.34
C GLU A 10 12.93 -22.67 -7.23
N SER A 11 13.63 -22.47 -8.36
CA SER A 11 14.73 -21.50 -8.41
C SER A 11 14.26 -20.07 -8.11
N LEU A 12 13.09 -19.65 -8.62
CA LEU A 12 12.53 -18.32 -8.33
C LEU A 12 12.16 -18.18 -6.86
N LYS A 13 11.50 -19.18 -6.27
CA LYS A 13 11.19 -19.18 -4.83
C LYS A 13 12.44 -19.06 -3.97
N HIS A 14 13.49 -19.81 -4.32
CA HIS A 14 14.76 -19.76 -3.59
C HIS A 14 15.41 -18.36 -3.65
N VAL A 15 15.28 -17.65 -4.78
CA VAL A 15 15.72 -16.25 -4.88
C VAL A 15 14.93 -15.36 -3.91
N GLU A 16 13.61 -15.51 -3.84
CA GLU A 16 12.76 -14.72 -2.92
C GLU A 16 13.11 -14.98 -1.44
N ASP A 17 13.37 -16.23 -1.08
CA ASP A 17 13.78 -16.60 0.28
C ASP A 17 15.13 -15.97 0.66
N ASN A 18 16.09 -16.00 -0.27
CA ASN A 18 17.39 -15.36 -0.08
C ASN A 18 17.26 -13.83 0.06
N ILE A 19 16.35 -13.20 -0.68
CA ILE A 19 16.04 -11.77 -0.54
C ILE A 19 15.49 -11.49 0.86
N LEU A 20 14.54 -12.28 1.35
CA LEU A 20 14.00 -12.14 2.70
C LEU A 20 15.11 -12.22 3.76
N VAL A 21 15.98 -13.22 3.67
CA VAL A 21 17.11 -13.42 4.60
C VAL A 21 18.01 -12.19 4.63
N LYS A 22 18.43 -11.70 3.45
CA LYS A 22 19.30 -10.51 3.34
C LYS A 22 18.63 -9.26 3.92
N ARG A 23 17.33 -9.05 3.66
CA ARG A 23 16.58 -7.91 4.22
C ARG A 23 16.51 -7.98 5.73
N LYS A 24 16.26 -9.15 6.31
CA LYS A 24 16.28 -9.32 7.78
C LYS A 24 17.66 -9.06 8.36
N GLN A 25 18.72 -9.56 7.73
CA GLN A 25 20.10 -9.29 8.14
C GLN A 25 20.45 -7.81 8.10
N TYR A 26 19.95 -7.08 7.10
CA TYR A 26 20.09 -5.63 7.03
C TYR A 26 19.33 -4.94 8.17
N PHE A 27 18.05 -5.25 8.36
CA PHE A 27 17.24 -4.66 9.43
C PHE A 27 17.76 -4.96 10.83
N ALA A 28 18.34 -6.14 11.06
CA ALA A 28 18.96 -6.50 12.33
C ALA A 28 20.14 -5.59 12.72
N LYS A 29 20.76 -4.92 11.73
CA LYS A 29 21.88 -4.00 11.94
C LYS A 29 21.44 -2.54 12.05
N LEU A 30 20.16 -2.24 11.75
CA LEU A 30 19.66 -0.88 11.83
C LEU A 30 19.47 -0.45 13.29
N PRO A 31 19.67 0.84 13.60
CA PRO A 31 19.18 1.41 14.84
C PRO A 31 17.67 1.20 14.97
N GLN A 32 17.19 1.04 16.20
CA GLN A 32 15.77 0.88 16.48
C GLN A 32 14.93 2.03 15.90
N THR A 33 15.41 3.26 15.97
CA THR A 33 14.73 4.44 15.42
C THR A 33 14.50 4.32 13.91
N ALA A 34 15.46 3.78 13.16
CA ALA A 34 15.29 3.55 11.73
C ALA A 34 14.21 2.49 11.43
N ALA A 35 14.05 1.48 12.29
CA ALA A 35 12.94 0.52 12.17
C ALA A 35 11.58 1.17 12.49
N GLN A 36 11.53 2.08 13.45
CA GLN A 36 10.33 2.86 13.78
C GLN A 36 9.94 3.81 12.63
N ASP A 37 10.90 4.55 12.09
CA ASP A 37 10.72 5.42 10.93
C ASP A 37 10.21 4.63 9.71
N TYR A 38 10.77 3.44 9.49
CA TYR A 38 10.31 2.55 8.44
C TYR A 38 8.85 2.12 8.63
N LYS A 39 8.42 1.83 9.87
CA LYS A 39 7.00 1.52 10.15
C LYS A 39 6.10 2.71 9.86
N ILE A 40 6.50 3.92 10.27
CA ILE A 40 5.75 5.15 10.00
C ILE A 40 5.62 5.36 8.49
N MET A 41 6.73 5.28 7.76
CA MET A 41 6.75 5.39 6.30
C MET A 41 5.77 4.39 5.67
N PHE A 42 5.84 3.11 6.04
CA PHE A 42 4.99 2.08 5.45
C PHE A 42 3.50 2.26 5.81
N ILE A 43 3.19 2.76 7.01
CA ILE A 43 1.82 3.14 7.40
C ILE A 43 1.32 4.29 6.52
N LEU A 44 2.12 5.36 6.36
CA LEU A 44 1.74 6.53 5.56
C LEU A 44 1.60 6.18 4.06
N LEU A 45 2.51 5.37 3.52
CA LEU A 45 2.44 4.90 2.14
C LEU A 45 1.15 4.12 1.87
N SER A 46 0.67 3.33 2.84
CA SER A 46 -0.59 2.60 2.66
C SER A 46 -1.79 3.51 2.41
N SER A 47 -1.76 4.74 2.94
CA SER A 47 -2.84 5.72 2.77
C SER A 47 -2.90 6.29 1.36
N ALA A 48 -1.82 6.20 0.58
CA ALA A 48 -1.81 6.65 -0.80
C ALA A 48 -2.66 5.75 -1.72
N PHE A 49 -2.90 4.50 -1.33
CA PHE A 49 -3.61 3.53 -2.18
C PHE A 49 -5.12 3.66 -2.02
N SER A 50 -5.81 4.27 -2.98
CA SER A 50 -7.28 4.36 -2.96
C SER A 50 -7.90 3.14 -3.61
N THR A 51 -8.90 2.55 -2.93
CA THR A 51 -9.75 1.46 -3.44
C THR A 51 -11.23 1.88 -3.55
N SER A 52 -11.50 3.19 -3.59
CA SER A 52 -12.86 3.75 -3.60
C SER A 52 -13.71 3.20 -4.75
N ILE A 53 -14.98 2.94 -4.45
CA ILE A 53 -16.02 2.52 -5.42
C ILE A 53 -16.25 3.59 -6.49
N SER A 54 -15.96 4.87 -6.19
CA SER A 54 -16.06 5.98 -7.16
C SER A 54 -14.99 5.94 -8.27
N ASN A 55 -13.97 5.08 -8.16
CA ASN A 55 -12.91 4.93 -9.16
C ASN A 55 -13.28 3.91 -10.25
N THR A 56 -14.45 4.09 -10.89
CA THR A 56 -14.93 3.26 -11.99
C THR A 56 -14.41 3.76 -13.33
N GLY A 57 -13.42 3.04 -13.89
CA GLY A 57 -12.97 3.22 -15.27
C GLY A 57 -13.32 1.99 -16.13
N PRO A 58 -13.40 2.14 -17.47
CA PRO A 58 -13.82 1.06 -18.38
C PRO A 58 -12.81 -0.09 -18.48
N GLU A 59 -11.54 0.13 -18.13
CA GLU A 59 -10.49 -0.88 -18.27
C GLU A 59 -10.43 -1.80 -17.03
N HIS A 60 -10.77 -3.07 -17.25
CA HIS A 60 -10.70 -4.12 -16.24
C HIS A 60 -9.30 -4.74 -16.29
N LYS A 61 -8.43 -4.43 -15.32
CA LYS A 61 -7.10 -5.04 -15.19
C LYS A 61 -6.98 -5.76 -13.85
N VAL A 62 -6.14 -6.80 -13.82
CA VAL A 62 -5.98 -7.75 -12.71
C VAL A 62 -5.72 -7.03 -11.37
N TRP A 63 -6.38 -7.49 -10.31
CA TRP A 63 -6.35 -6.89 -8.96
C TRP A 63 -5.13 -7.36 -8.14
N PRO A 64 -4.12 -6.51 -7.86
CA PRO A 64 -2.88 -6.94 -7.22
C PRO A 64 -2.91 -6.93 -5.69
N PHE A 65 -4.02 -6.51 -5.07
CA PHE A 65 -4.15 -6.50 -3.61
C PHE A 65 -4.48 -7.88 -3.01
N ASP A 66 -4.68 -8.90 -3.87
CA ASP A 66 -5.24 -10.21 -3.52
C ASP A 66 -6.65 -10.11 -2.89
N PHE A 67 -7.30 -11.27 -2.72
CA PHE A 67 -8.71 -11.47 -2.38
C PHE A 67 -9.41 -10.38 -1.54
N GLY A 68 -10.54 -9.88 -2.06
CA GLY A 68 -11.81 -9.72 -1.33
C GLY A 68 -11.94 -8.71 -0.19
N ALA A 69 -10.87 -8.07 0.30
CA ALA A 69 -10.96 -7.17 1.45
C ALA A 69 -11.53 -5.77 1.11
N GLY A 70 -11.63 -5.40 -0.17
CA GLY A 70 -12.23 -4.13 -0.59
C GLY A 70 -11.61 -2.88 0.00
N ILE A 71 -12.43 -2.12 0.72
CA ILE A 71 -12.06 -0.86 1.39
C ILE A 71 -10.90 -1.10 2.39
N ASP A 72 -10.70 -2.33 2.87
CA ASP A 72 -9.59 -2.70 3.78
C ASP A 72 -8.25 -3.02 3.07
N GLY A 73 -8.14 -2.85 1.74
CA GLY A 73 -6.89 -3.13 0.99
C GLY A 73 -5.66 -2.40 1.54
N GLN A 74 -5.82 -1.17 2.02
CA GLN A 74 -4.75 -0.42 2.70
C GLN A 74 -4.29 -1.10 3.99
N ARG A 75 -5.21 -1.69 4.75
CA ARG A 75 -4.91 -2.37 6.02
C ARG A 75 -4.13 -3.66 5.79
N GLU A 76 -4.51 -4.42 4.77
CA GLU A 76 -3.79 -5.63 4.39
C GLU A 76 -2.40 -5.32 3.84
N LEU A 77 -2.26 -4.20 3.10
CA LEU A 77 -0.94 -3.71 2.72
C LEU A 77 -0.06 -3.49 3.95
N ARG A 78 -0.54 -2.76 4.97
CA ARG A 78 0.18 -2.48 6.24
C ARG A 78 0.59 -3.73 7.01
N LYS A 79 -0.25 -4.78 7.00
CA LYS A 79 0.02 -6.06 7.67
C LYS A 79 1.01 -6.92 6.90
N GLY A 80 1.30 -6.61 5.64
CA GLY A 80 2.13 -7.44 4.78
C GLY A 80 1.43 -8.70 4.28
N THR A 81 0.10 -8.72 4.29
CA THR A 81 -0.71 -9.90 3.88
C THR A 81 -1.04 -9.90 2.40
N SER A 82 -0.87 -8.77 1.73
CA SER A 82 -1.06 -8.61 0.29
C SER A 82 0.24 -8.86 -0.47
N TRP A 83 0.16 -9.47 -1.65
CA TRP A 83 1.28 -9.58 -2.61
C TRP A 83 1.86 -8.20 -2.94
N LEU A 84 1.02 -7.17 -3.03
CA LEU A 84 1.46 -5.80 -3.30
C LEU A 84 2.46 -5.31 -2.24
N SER A 85 2.34 -5.78 -0.99
CA SER A 85 3.33 -5.47 0.05
C SER A 85 4.70 -6.01 -0.32
N TRP A 86 4.80 -7.25 -0.82
CA TRP A 86 6.08 -7.81 -1.29
C TRP A 86 6.61 -7.06 -2.51
N TYR A 87 5.74 -6.75 -3.46
CA TYR A 87 6.10 -5.99 -4.66
C TYR A 87 6.71 -4.62 -4.32
N ILE A 88 6.07 -3.85 -3.43
CA ILE A 88 6.58 -2.55 -2.98
C ILE A 88 7.94 -2.71 -2.30
N LEU A 89 8.12 -3.75 -1.48
CA LEU A 89 9.42 -4.05 -0.85
C LEU A 89 10.49 -4.41 -1.89
N ALA A 90 10.11 -5.08 -2.98
CA ALA A 90 11.00 -5.47 -4.08
C ALA A 90 11.42 -4.28 -4.94
N GLN A 91 10.49 -3.41 -5.30
CA GLN A 91 10.78 -2.23 -6.11
C GLN A 91 11.49 -1.13 -5.30
N GLY A 92 11.15 -0.99 -4.02
CA GLY A 92 11.74 0.02 -3.14
C GLY A 92 11.22 1.44 -3.38
N PRO A 93 11.92 2.46 -2.84
CA PRO A 93 11.46 3.84 -2.83
C PRO A 93 11.38 4.49 -4.23
N ASP A 94 12.16 3.99 -5.19
CA ASP A 94 12.21 4.51 -6.56
C ASP A 94 10.82 4.51 -7.21
N LEU A 95 9.97 3.53 -6.89
CA LEU A 95 8.59 3.45 -7.36
C LEU A 95 7.79 4.72 -7.04
N PHE A 96 7.98 5.27 -5.84
CA PHE A 96 7.30 6.49 -5.37
C PHE A 96 7.99 7.74 -5.87
N TRP A 97 9.32 7.74 -5.94
CA TRP A 97 10.09 8.86 -6.50
C TRP A 97 9.74 9.10 -7.98
N GLN A 98 9.52 8.03 -8.74
CA GLN A 98 9.06 8.14 -10.12
C GLN A 98 7.66 8.77 -10.19
N GLN A 99 6.68 8.23 -9.46
CA GLN A 99 5.29 8.69 -9.49
C GLN A 99 5.10 10.13 -8.99
N TRP A 100 5.79 10.52 -7.90
CA TRP A 100 5.50 11.77 -7.19
C TRP A 100 6.49 12.89 -7.44
N TRP A 101 7.63 12.60 -8.07
CA TRP A 101 8.67 13.61 -8.27
C TRP A 101 9.24 13.65 -9.69
N SER A 102 9.60 12.48 -10.24
CA SER A 102 10.41 12.44 -11.46
C SER A 102 9.57 12.50 -12.74
N LEU A 103 8.40 11.85 -12.74
CA LEU A 103 7.56 11.76 -13.92
C LEU A 103 6.60 12.97 -14.02
N PRO A 104 6.38 13.49 -15.24
CA PRO A 104 5.44 14.59 -15.47
C PRO A 104 4.02 14.18 -15.05
N HIS A 105 3.32 15.00 -14.26
CA HIS A 105 1.97 14.67 -13.77
C HIS A 105 0.85 15.00 -14.75
N ASP A 106 1.15 15.85 -15.74
CA ASP A 106 0.27 16.26 -16.83
C ASP A 106 0.19 15.21 -17.95
N ASP A 107 1.16 14.29 -18.03
CA ASP A 107 1.10 13.15 -18.94
C ASP A 107 0.16 12.04 -18.39
N PRO A 108 -0.91 11.66 -19.13
CA PRO A 108 -1.79 10.58 -18.72
C PRO A 108 -1.09 9.23 -18.51
N ALA A 109 0.01 8.95 -19.21
CA ALA A 109 0.72 7.66 -19.16
C ALA A 109 1.50 7.45 -17.85
N THR A 110 1.86 8.53 -17.17
CA THR A 110 2.65 8.52 -15.94
C THR A 110 1.80 8.76 -14.70
N ARG A 111 0.57 9.29 -14.87
CA ARG A 111 -0.37 9.64 -13.78
C ARG A 111 -0.64 8.48 -12.81
N ASN A 112 -0.58 7.23 -13.27
CA ASN A 112 -0.81 6.05 -12.44
C ASN A 112 0.34 5.04 -12.51
N TYR A 113 1.58 5.53 -12.62
CA TYR A 113 2.80 4.72 -12.77
C TYR A 113 2.87 3.52 -11.80
N ILE A 114 2.67 3.76 -10.49
CA ILE A 114 2.74 2.68 -9.48
C ILE A 114 1.70 1.59 -9.75
N ARG A 115 0.47 2.00 -10.03
CA ARG A 115 -0.65 1.10 -10.31
C ARG A 115 -0.37 0.25 -11.53
N ASP A 116 0.00 0.89 -12.63
CA ASP A 116 0.16 0.23 -13.92
C ASP A 116 1.31 -0.77 -13.88
N ARG A 117 2.42 -0.41 -13.24
CA ARG A 117 3.57 -1.30 -13.01
C ARG A 117 3.22 -2.49 -12.10
N ALA A 118 2.47 -2.26 -11.02
CA ALA A 118 2.06 -3.33 -10.12
C ALA A 118 1.12 -4.34 -10.82
N ILE A 119 0.18 -3.86 -11.62
CA ILE A 119 -0.74 -4.69 -12.41
C ILE A 119 0.03 -5.52 -13.43
N GLU A 120 0.93 -4.89 -14.19
CA GLU A 120 1.77 -5.55 -15.17
C GLU A 120 2.64 -6.65 -14.53
N ALA A 121 3.29 -6.32 -13.40
CA ALA A 121 4.13 -7.27 -12.68
C ALA A 121 3.29 -8.45 -12.13
N PHE A 122 2.10 -8.18 -11.59
CA PHE A 122 1.23 -9.22 -11.06
C PHE A 122 0.76 -10.17 -12.16
N ALA A 123 0.31 -9.64 -13.29
CA ALA A 123 -0.15 -10.44 -14.43
C ALA A 123 0.94 -11.36 -15.02
N ASN A 124 2.21 -10.96 -14.90
CA ASN A 124 3.35 -11.73 -15.36
C ASN A 124 3.96 -12.65 -14.28
N THR A 125 3.48 -12.58 -13.04
CA THR A 125 3.97 -13.40 -11.94
C THR A 125 3.20 -14.72 -11.89
N PRO A 126 3.86 -15.89 -11.95
CA PRO A 126 3.17 -17.17 -11.78
C PRO A 126 2.42 -17.23 -10.45
N GLU A 127 1.18 -17.69 -10.44
CA GLU A 127 0.32 -17.76 -9.25
C GLU A 127 1.01 -18.46 -8.05
N LYS A 128 1.67 -19.59 -8.31
CA LYS A 128 2.42 -20.33 -7.26
C LYS A 128 3.60 -19.55 -6.69
N LEU A 129 4.13 -18.57 -7.43
CA LEU A 129 5.19 -17.68 -6.95
C LEU A 129 4.59 -16.52 -6.14
N SER A 130 3.48 -15.92 -6.58
CA SER A 130 2.80 -14.89 -5.79
C SER A 130 2.28 -15.46 -4.47
N ASP A 131 1.74 -16.67 -4.47
CA ASP A 131 1.38 -17.43 -3.27
C ASP A 131 2.56 -17.61 -2.30
N HIS A 132 3.75 -17.85 -2.83
CA HIS A 132 4.99 -17.99 -2.04
C HIS A 132 5.47 -16.64 -1.48
N GLN A 133 5.33 -15.56 -2.24
CA GLN A 133 5.80 -14.22 -1.85
C GLN A 133 4.97 -13.60 -0.71
N ARG A 134 3.66 -13.85 -0.63
CA ARG A 134 2.78 -13.32 0.42
C ARG A 134 3.26 -13.62 1.85
N PRO A 135 3.52 -14.87 2.25
CA PRO A 135 4.00 -15.16 3.61
C PRO A 135 5.37 -14.53 3.87
N LEU A 136 6.21 -14.29 2.86
CA LEU A 136 7.50 -13.61 3.03
C LEU A 136 7.30 -12.13 3.41
N ALA A 137 6.34 -11.43 2.80
CA ALA A 137 6.02 -10.05 3.17
C ALA A 137 5.52 -9.94 4.61
N ARG A 138 4.61 -10.83 5.01
CA ARG A 138 4.11 -10.89 6.38
C ARG A 138 5.24 -11.15 7.37
N ASN A 139 6.05 -12.16 7.08
CA ASN A 139 7.17 -12.56 7.91
C ASN A 139 8.22 -11.43 8.07
N PHE A 140 8.45 -10.66 7.01
CA PHE A 140 9.27 -9.47 7.08
C PHE A 140 8.64 -8.37 7.95
N GLN A 141 7.36 -8.06 7.77
CA GLN A 141 6.67 -7.05 8.59
C GLN A 141 6.65 -7.42 10.07
N GLU A 142 6.43 -8.69 10.40
CA GLU A 142 6.53 -9.20 11.78
C GLU A 142 7.94 -9.01 12.36
N PHE A 143 8.98 -9.28 11.57
CA PHE A 143 10.36 -9.02 11.98
C PHE A 143 10.64 -7.54 12.22
N VAL A 144 10.18 -6.66 11.32
CA VAL A 144 10.31 -5.20 11.50
C VAL A 144 9.58 -4.74 12.76
N ASN A 145 8.39 -5.28 13.06
CA ASN A 145 7.64 -4.92 14.27
C ASN A 145 8.44 -5.24 15.56
N VAL A 146 9.19 -6.34 15.56
CA VAL A 146 10.09 -6.70 16.66
C VAL A 146 11.26 -5.72 16.75
N CYS A 147 11.92 -5.41 15.64
CA CYS A 147 13.01 -4.42 15.59
C CYS A 147 12.56 -3.02 16.04
N ALA A 148 11.33 -2.61 15.69
CA ALA A 148 10.75 -1.33 16.07
C ALA A 148 10.14 -1.32 17.48
N ARG A 149 10.12 -2.48 18.17
CA ARG A 149 9.53 -2.67 19.50
C ARG A 149 8.07 -2.19 19.62
N LEU A 150 7.25 -2.48 18.61
CA LEU A 150 5.87 -1.98 18.58
C LEU A 150 5.02 -2.39 19.78
N SER A 151 5.31 -3.53 20.42
CA SER A 151 4.58 -3.98 21.61
C SER A 151 4.82 -3.12 22.85
N SER A 152 5.99 -2.47 22.97
CA SER A 152 6.36 -1.65 24.12
C SER A 152 6.49 -0.16 23.79
N GLU A 153 6.75 0.20 22.53
CA GLU A 153 7.05 1.57 22.08
C GLU A 153 6.20 1.99 20.88
N PHE A 154 4.92 1.59 20.86
CA PHE A 154 3.99 1.89 19.75
C PHE A 154 3.97 3.38 19.37
N ASP A 155 3.98 4.27 20.36
CA ASP A 155 3.89 5.72 20.15
C ASP A 155 5.05 6.30 19.33
N GLN A 156 6.21 5.65 19.34
CA GLN A 156 7.36 6.05 18.50
C GLN A 156 7.15 5.70 17.03
N SER A 157 6.21 4.82 16.70
CA SER A 157 5.83 4.45 15.33
C SER A 157 4.43 4.94 14.95
N ASN A 158 3.84 5.83 15.76
CA ASN A 158 2.49 6.32 15.55
C ASN A 158 2.48 7.59 14.68
N PRO A 159 1.90 7.56 13.46
CA PRO A 159 1.88 8.72 12.58
C PRO A 159 1.08 9.91 13.15
N VAL A 160 0.15 9.67 14.09
CA VAL A 160 -0.67 10.72 14.74
C VAL A 160 0.22 11.81 15.33
N ARG A 161 1.38 11.44 15.89
CA ARG A 161 2.32 12.40 16.46
C ARG A 161 2.76 13.48 15.46
N TYR A 162 3.04 13.09 14.21
CA TYR A 162 3.45 14.04 13.16
C TYR A 162 2.31 14.98 12.78
N PHE A 163 1.09 14.45 12.66
CA PHE A 163 -0.08 15.27 12.35
C PHE A 163 -0.39 16.27 13.46
N SER A 164 -0.31 15.85 14.73
CA SER A 164 -0.48 16.74 15.89
C SER A 164 0.59 17.83 15.92
N GLN A 165 1.86 17.47 15.75
CA GLN A 165 2.97 18.44 15.69
C GLN A 165 2.81 19.44 14.55
N TYR A 166 2.35 18.98 13.38
CA TYR A 166 2.08 19.86 12.24
C TYR A 166 0.92 20.82 12.52
N ALA A 167 -0.16 20.32 13.14
CA ALA A 167 -1.30 21.15 13.53
C ALA A 167 -0.91 22.22 14.56
N GLU A 168 -0.15 21.86 15.58
CA GLU A 168 0.39 22.80 16.58
C GLU A 168 1.29 23.86 15.94
N HIS A 169 2.15 23.47 15.00
CA HIS A 169 2.99 24.41 14.27
C HIS A 169 2.14 25.42 13.47
N ARG A 170 1.09 24.94 12.77
CA ARG A 170 0.16 25.82 12.04
C ARG A 170 -0.57 26.78 12.96
N LEU A 171 -0.99 26.32 14.14
CA LEU A 171 -1.66 27.16 15.13
C LEU A 171 -0.73 28.25 15.65
N ARG A 172 0.49 27.88 16.07
CA ARG A 172 1.51 28.84 16.56
C ARG A 172 1.85 29.91 15.52
N ARG A 173 1.96 29.55 14.24
CA ARG A 173 2.18 30.53 13.16
C ARG A 173 1.04 31.52 13.05
N ARG A 174 -0.20 31.02 13.11
CA ARG A 174 -1.41 31.87 13.06
C ARG A 174 -1.44 32.83 14.24
N GLU A 175 -1.19 32.36 15.45
CA GLU A 175 -1.15 33.18 16.67
C GLU A 175 -0.05 34.25 16.61
N ALA A 176 1.09 33.93 16.00
CA ALA A 176 2.19 34.87 15.78
C ALA A 176 1.96 35.83 14.59
N GLY A 177 0.81 35.78 13.92
CA GLY A 177 0.53 36.61 12.73
C GLY A 177 1.40 36.27 11.51
N LEU A 178 2.05 35.10 11.50
CA LEU A 178 2.89 34.65 10.41
C LEU A 178 2.04 34.04 9.28
N PRO A 179 2.46 34.15 8.01
CA PRO A 179 1.76 33.51 6.90
C PRO A 179 1.70 31.99 7.08
N PRO A 180 0.70 31.31 6.50
CA PRO A 180 0.65 29.84 6.46
C PRO A 180 1.95 29.23 5.94
N ALA A 181 2.26 28.01 6.37
CA ALA A 181 3.38 27.27 5.78
C ALA A 181 3.10 27.06 4.27
N THR A 182 4.13 27.28 3.45
CA THR A 182 4.03 27.06 2.01
C THR A 182 3.93 25.57 1.72
N GLU A 183 2.80 25.13 1.17
CA GLU A 183 2.57 23.75 0.75
C GLU A 183 3.18 23.53 -0.64
N ILE A 184 4.35 22.89 -0.71
CA ILE A 184 5.09 22.69 -1.96
C ILE A 184 4.65 21.47 -2.77
N LEU A 185 3.88 20.55 -2.18
CA LEU A 185 3.45 19.29 -2.82
C LEU A 185 1.96 19.30 -3.23
N GLY A 186 1.27 20.44 -3.12
CA GLY A 186 -0.17 20.52 -3.44
C GLY A 186 -0.55 20.18 -4.89
N HIS A 187 0.43 20.22 -5.80
CA HIS A 187 0.27 19.87 -7.21
C HIS A 187 0.53 18.38 -7.51
N VAL A 188 1.10 17.63 -6.56
CA VAL A 188 1.46 16.22 -6.76
C VAL A 188 0.23 15.35 -6.49
N PRO A 189 -0.20 14.50 -7.45
CA PRO A 189 -1.29 13.57 -7.21
C PRO A 189 -0.83 12.49 -6.21
N PHE A 190 -1.21 12.69 -4.95
CA PHE A 190 -0.82 11.80 -3.85
C PHE A 190 -1.46 10.41 -3.97
N MET A 191 -2.73 10.34 -4.42
CA MET A 191 -3.48 9.09 -4.46
C MET A 191 -3.10 8.21 -5.67
N VAL A 192 -2.72 6.97 -5.39
CA VAL A 192 -2.61 5.89 -6.36
C VAL A 192 -3.97 5.19 -6.43
N ASN A 193 -4.72 5.50 -7.49
CA ASN A 193 -6.10 5.06 -7.63
C ASN A 193 -6.20 3.70 -8.31
N PHE A 194 -6.46 2.65 -7.53
CA PHE A 194 -6.86 1.36 -8.07
C PHE A 194 -8.39 1.32 -8.25
N ARG A 195 -8.85 0.63 -9.29
CA ARG A 195 -10.29 0.42 -9.52
C ARG A 195 -10.82 -0.60 -8.51
N CYS A 196 -11.95 -0.31 -7.87
CA CYS A 196 -12.59 -1.23 -6.93
C CYS A 196 -12.94 -2.59 -7.59
N PRO A 197 -12.72 -3.75 -6.94
CA PRO A 197 -13.11 -5.06 -7.47
C PRO A 197 -14.61 -5.17 -7.76
N GLU A 198 -14.98 -5.86 -8.83
CA GLU A 198 -16.38 -5.96 -9.29
C GLU A 198 -17.29 -6.65 -8.28
N GLU A 199 -16.78 -7.60 -7.50
CA GLU A 199 -17.54 -8.28 -6.45
C GLU A 199 -18.01 -7.29 -5.37
N ILE A 200 -17.24 -6.22 -5.18
CA ILE A 200 -17.47 -5.21 -4.15
C ILE A 200 -18.41 -4.14 -4.66
N VAL A 201 -18.27 -3.78 -5.94
CA VAL A 201 -19.25 -2.96 -6.64
C VAL A 201 -20.62 -3.67 -6.61
N LYS A 202 -20.70 -4.95 -6.99
CA LYS A 202 -21.93 -5.74 -6.96
C LYS A 202 -22.52 -5.86 -5.55
N ARG A 203 -21.69 -6.10 -4.53
CA ARG A 203 -22.14 -6.13 -3.14
C ARG A 203 -22.69 -4.77 -2.68
N HIS A 204 -22.05 -3.68 -3.07
CA HIS A 204 -22.51 -2.33 -2.75
C HIS A 204 -23.85 -2.03 -3.43
N GLU A 205 -23.98 -2.35 -4.72
CA GLU A 205 -25.23 -2.21 -5.48
C GLU A 205 -26.37 -3.01 -4.85
N ALA A 206 -26.11 -4.25 -4.40
CA ALA A 206 -27.11 -5.05 -3.69
C ALA A 206 -27.57 -4.40 -2.37
N VAL A 207 -26.63 -3.87 -1.57
CA VAL A 207 -26.95 -3.15 -0.32
C VAL A 207 -27.73 -1.86 -0.58
N GLU A 208 -27.40 -1.11 -1.65
CA GLU A 208 -28.17 0.08 -2.03
C GLU A 208 -29.58 -0.27 -2.50
N GLN A 209 -29.74 -1.37 -3.25
CA GLN A 209 -31.05 -1.88 -3.64
C GLN A 209 -31.89 -2.26 -2.41
N GLU A 210 -31.33 -2.99 -1.44
CA GLU A 210 -32.00 -3.34 -0.17
C GLU A 210 -32.40 -2.10 0.64
N ARG A 211 -31.52 -1.09 0.72
CA ARG A 211 -31.81 0.19 1.38
C ARG A 211 -32.92 0.97 0.69
N ASN A 212 -32.92 1.00 -0.64
CA ASN A 212 -33.96 1.67 -1.42
C ASN A 212 -35.31 0.97 -1.27
N ILE A 213 -35.34 -0.37 -1.31
CA ILE A 213 -36.55 -1.17 -1.04
C ILE A 213 -37.07 -0.89 0.38
N SER A 214 -36.19 -0.85 1.38
CA SER A 214 -36.57 -0.59 2.78
C SER A 214 -37.13 0.82 2.99
N ARG A 215 -36.60 1.82 2.28
CA ARG A 215 -37.10 3.21 2.31
C ARG A 215 -38.46 3.39 1.64
N VAL A 216 -38.74 2.62 0.59
CA VAL A 216 -40.04 2.62 -0.10
C VAL A 216 -41.10 1.85 0.69
N SER A 217 -40.68 0.93 1.57
CA SER A 217 -41.55 0.02 2.33
C SER A 217 -41.93 0.53 3.73
N GLN A 218 -41.42 1.69 4.18
CA GLN A 218 -41.85 2.30 5.44
C GLN A 218 -43.13 3.14 5.22
N PRO A 219 -44.27 2.77 5.84
CA PRO A 219 -45.47 3.60 5.80
C PRO A 219 -45.24 4.87 6.63
N ARG A 220 -45.77 6.00 6.15
CA ARG A 220 -45.81 7.27 6.88
C ARG A 220 -46.62 7.15 8.18
#